data_AF-A0A7W0Y7E8-F1
#
_entry.id   AF-A0A7W0Y7E8-F1
#
_cell.length_a   1.000
_cell.length_b   1.000
_cell.length_c   1.000
_cell.angle_alpha   90.00
_cell.angle_beta   90.00
_cell.angle_gamma   90.00
#
_symmetry.space_group_name_H-M   'P 1'
#
loop_
_entity.id
_entity.type
_entity.pdbx_description
1 polymer ?
#
loop_
_entity_poly.entity_id
_entity_poly.type
_entity_poly.pdbx_seq_one_letter_code
_entity_poly.pdbx_strand_id
1 'polypeptide(L)'
;MTAAPVEAPRLIRGLGPWQAASLVVGTIIGTGVFLKTAVMAQLGGSAGWVLVAWAVAGALSLAGALTYAELGAMYPHAGGEYVYLREGYGRFLGFLYGWTRFWIGTPGSIAAYAVGTATFLGDLLPISGTPLAITVIAMFTALNCLNVRAGGNVQTVLTALKVVLILGLAGGALLAS
;
A
#
# COMPACT_ATOMS: atom_id res chain seq x y z
N MET A 1 17.17 35.59 -30.50
CA MET A 1 16.37 35.42 -29.27
C MET A 1 16.41 33.95 -28.90
N THR A 2 17.34 33.54 -28.03
CA THR A 2 17.42 32.18 -27.48
C THR A 2 16.44 32.09 -26.32
N ALA A 3 15.41 31.24 -26.43
CA ALA A 3 14.47 31.01 -25.34
C ALA A 3 15.23 30.49 -24.11
N ALA A 4 15.00 31.11 -22.94
CA ALA A 4 15.54 30.62 -21.67
C ALA A 4 15.05 29.18 -21.44
N PRO A 5 15.89 28.27 -20.93
CA PRO A 5 15.48 26.90 -20.67
C PRO A 5 14.33 26.91 -19.65
N VAL A 6 13.21 26.29 -20.00
CA VAL A 6 12.07 26.10 -19.09
C VAL A 6 12.55 25.20 -17.95
N GLU A 7 12.71 25.76 -16.77
CA GLU A 7 13.14 25.04 -15.58
C GLU A 7 12.10 23.98 -15.23
N ALA A 8 12.50 22.70 -15.30
CA ALA A 8 11.58 21.59 -15.08
C ALA A 8 10.96 21.69 -13.67
N PRO A 9 9.65 21.46 -13.50
CA PRO A 9 8.99 21.63 -12.21
C PRO A 9 9.66 20.74 -11.15
N ARG A 10 10.24 21.38 -10.12
CA ARG A 10 10.91 20.70 -9.01
C ARG A 10 9.84 20.15 -8.06
N LEU A 11 9.78 18.82 -7.94
CA LEU A 11 8.86 18.17 -7.02
C LEU A 11 9.15 18.60 -5.58
N ILE A 12 8.10 19.01 -4.85
CA ILE A 12 8.19 19.30 -3.43
C ILE A 12 8.50 18.00 -2.70
N ARG A 13 9.71 17.87 -2.14
CA ARG A 13 10.11 16.73 -1.31
C ARG A 13 9.50 16.85 0.09
N GLY A 14 8.19 16.67 0.18
CA GLY A 14 7.41 16.84 1.41
C GLY A 14 7.53 15.68 2.41
N LEU A 15 8.05 14.53 1.99
CA LEU A 15 8.25 13.34 2.82
C LEU A 15 9.74 13.04 2.95
N GLY A 16 10.24 12.95 4.18
CA GLY A 16 11.59 12.48 4.46
C GLY A 16 11.72 10.95 4.33
N PRO A 17 12.95 10.43 4.41
CA PRO A 17 13.22 9.00 4.24
C PRO A 17 12.49 8.13 5.27
N TRP A 18 12.39 8.60 6.52
CA TRP A 18 11.67 7.87 7.57
C TRP A 18 10.17 7.84 7.33
N GLN A 19 9.56 8.96 6.95
CA GLN A 19 8.13 8.99 6.63
C GLN A 19 7.83 8.10 5.42
N ALA A 20 8.68 8.11 4.40
CA ALA A 20 8.56 7.23 3.24
C ALA A 20 8.69 5.75 3.63
N ALA A 21 9.70 5.39 4.43
CA ALA A 21 9.89 4.02 4.90
C ALA A 21 8.71 3.54 5.75
N SER A 22 8.23 4.35 6.70
CA SER A 22 7.08 4.02 7.54
C SER A 22 5.82 3.83 6.71
N LEU A 23 5.59 4.64 5.67
CA LEU A 23 4.45 4.50 4.77
C LEU A 23 4.53 3.19 3.97
N VAL A 24 5.70 2.86 3.43
CA VAL A 24 5.92 1.59 2.72
C VAL A 24 5.67 0.40 3.65
N VAL A 25 6.28 0.38 4.84
CA VAL A 25 6.05 -0.67 5.84
C VAL A 25 4.56 -0.79 6.19
N GLY A 26 3.87 0.34 6.33
CA GLY A 26 2.44 0.40 6.60
C GLY A 26 1.53 -0.16 5.53
N THR A 27 1.93 -0.01 4.27
CA THR A 27 1.20 -0.58 3.13
C THR A 27 1.45 -2.09 2.99
N ILE A 28 2.64 -2.58 3.35
CA ILE A 28 3.00 -4.00 3.28
C ILE A 28 2.37 -4.79 4.44
N ILE A 29 2.36 -4.22 5.65
CA ILE A 29 1.73 -4.85 6.83
C ILE A 29 0.21 -4.68 6.75
N GLY A 30 -0.43 -5.62 6.05
CA GLY A 30 -1.87 -5.72 5.89
C GLY A 30 -2.50 -6.85 6.70
N THR A 31 -3.79 -7.09 6.45
CA THR A 31 -4.54 -8.25 7.00
C THR A 31 -3.94 -9.59 6.57
N GLY A 32 -3.14 -9.60 5.50
CA GLY A 32 -2.50 -10.80 4.96
C GLY A 32 -1.60 -11.54 5.95
N VAL A 33 -0.91 -10.84 6.87
CA VAL A 33 -0.08 -11.50 7.89
C VAL A 33 -0.92 -12.39 8.80
N PHE A 34 -2.15 -12.00 9.11
CA PHE A 34 -3.06 -12.76 9.98
C PHE A 34 -3.91 -13.77 9.21
N LEU A 35 -4.49 -13.36 8.07
CA LEU A 35 -5.38 -14.24 7.30
C LEU A 35 -4.59 -15.33 6.56
N LYS A 36 -3.45 -14.99 5.93
CA LYS A 36 -2.70 -16.00 5.18
C LYS A 36 -2.02 -17.00 6.12
N THR A 37 -1.51 -16.56 7.27
CA THR A 37 -0.96 -17.49 8.28
C THR A 37 -2.03 -18.43 8.81
N ALA A 38 -3.23 -17.93 9.14
CA ALA A 38 -4.33 -18.76 9.58
C ALA A 38 -4.71 -19.82 8.53
N VAL A 39 -4.83 -19.42 7.27
CA VAL A 39 -5.12 -20.35 6.17
C VAL A 39 -4.00 -21.38 5.99
N MET A 40 -2.72 -20.96 6.02
CA MET A 40 -1.58 -21.87 5.91
C MET A 40 -1.55 -22.91 7.05
N ALA A 41 -1.88 -22.48 8.28
CA ALA A 41 -1.97 -23.36 9.44
C ALA A 41 -3.16 -24.33 9.34
N GLN A 42 -4.32 -23.86 8.85
CA GLN A 42 -5.52 -24.69 8.68
C GLN A 42 -5.38 -25.75 7.57
N LEU A 43 -4.60 -25.47 6.52
CA LEU A 43 -4.33 -26.41 5.43
C LEU A 43 -3.37 -27.55 5.83
N GLY A 44 -3.15 -27.76 7.14
CA GLY A 44 -2.33 -28.85 7.68
C GLY A 44 -0.83 -28.58 7.67
N GLY A 45 -0.41 -27.34 7.41
CA GLY A 45 1.00 -26.95 7.50
C GLY A 45 1.47 -27.00 8.95
N SER A 46 2.53 -27.77 9.24
CA SER A 46 3.22 -27.64 10.52
C SER A 46 3.76 -26.22 10.68
N ALA A 47 3.90 -25.74 11.92
CA ALA A 47 4.43 -24.41 12.19
C ALA A 47 5.78 -24.16 11.48
N GLY A 48 6.63 -25.18 11.37
CA GLY A 48 7.90 -25.13 10.63
C GLY A 48 7.71 -24.82 9.15
N TRP A 49 6.76 -25.47 8.47
CA TRP A 49 6.49 -25.20 7.05
C TRP A 49 5.93 -23.81 6.79
N VAL A 50 5.11 -23.30 7.71
CA VAL A 50 4.61 -21.91 7.65
C VAL A 50 5.78 -20.92 7.75
N LEU A 51 6.71 -21.14 8.67
CA LEU A 51 7.89 -20.29 8.82
C LEU A 51 8.82 -20.33 7.60
N VAL A 52 9.03 -21.51 7.02
CA VAL A 52 9.81 -21.65 5.77
C VAL A 52 9.14 -20.88 4.63
N ALA A 53 7.82 -21.00 4.47
CA ALA A 53 7.07 -20.25 3.46
C ALA A 53 7.22 -18.73 3.64
N TRP A 54 7.18 -18.24 4.89
CA TRP A 54 7.44 -16.83 5.20
C TRP A 54 8.87 -16.41 4.90
N ALA A 55 9.86 -17.24 5.21
CA ALA A 55 11.26 -16.95 4.93
C ALA A 55 11.50 -16.81 3.41
N VAL A 56 10.96 -17.73 2.61
CA VAL A 56 11.04 -17.70 1.14
C VAL A 56 10.33 -16.46 0.58
N ALA A 57 9.12 -16.17 1.05
CA ALA A 57 8.38 -14.98 0.63
C ALA A 57 9.11 -13.68 1.01
N GLY A 58 9.74 -13.64 2.19
CA GLY A 58 10.57 -12.52 2.65
C GLY A 58 11.80 -12.31 1.77
N ALA A 59 12.52 -13.38 1.44
CA ALA A 59 13.68 -13.33 0.53
C ALA A 59 13.30 -12.82 -0.87
N LEU A 60 12.20 -13.31 -1.43
CA LEU A 60 11.71 -12.85 -2.73
C LEU A 60 11.28 -11.38 -2.68
N SER A 61 10.62 -10.96 -1.60
CA SER A 61 10.21 -9.56 -1.40
C SER A 61 11.41 -8.62 -1.27
N LEU A 62 12.47 -9.06 -0.58
CA LEU A 62 13.71 -8.30 -0.44
C LEU A 62 14.40 -8.12 -1.79
N ALA A 63 14.50 -9.18 -2.59
CA ALA A 63 15.05 -9.10 -3.94
C ALA A 63 14.28 -8.07 -4.79
N GLY A 64 12.94 -8.12 -4.78
CA GLY A 64 12.11 -7.14 -5.46
C GLY A 64 12.32 -5.70 -4.96
N ALA A 65 12.44 -5.50 -3.65
CA ALA A 65 12.68 -4.18 -3.05
C ALA A 65 14.03 -3.58 -3.49
N LEU A 66 15.08 -4.40 -3.58
CA LEU A 66 16.39 -3.96 -4.09
C LEU A 66 16.31 -3.57 -5.57
N THR A 67 15.63 -4.36 -6.41
CA THR A 67 15.38 -3.99 -7.81
C THR A 67 14.64 -2.66 -7.92
N TYR A 68 13.62 -2.44 -7.08
CA TYR A 68 12.91 -1.16 -7.02
C TYR A 68 13.78 0.01 -6.58
N ALA A 69 14.73 -0.23 -5.66
CA ALA A 69 15.68 0.79 -5.22
C ALA A 69 16.65 1.18 -6.35
N GLU A 70 17.17 0.22 -7.10
CA GLU A 70 18.03 0.47 -8.26
C GLU A 70 17.28 1.22 -9.37
N LEU A 71 16.06 0.79 -9.71
CA LEU A 71 15.22 1.48 -10.70
C LEU A 71 14.84 2.90 -10.25
N GLY A 72 14.54 3.10 -8.97
CA GLY A 72 14.24 4.42 -8.42
C GLY A 72 15.43 5.37 -8.40
N ALA A 73 16.65 4.84 -8.25
CA ALA A 73 17.88 5.61 -8.39
C ALA A 73 18.21 5.92 -9.86
N MET A 74 17.96 4.97 -10.76
CA MET A 74 18.21 5.10 -12.21
C MET A 74 17.24 6.07 -12.88
N TYR A 75 15.97 6.06 -12.50
CA TYR A 75 14.92 6.89 -13.06
C TYR A 75 14.27 7.79 -11.99
N PRO A 76 14.93 8.88 -11.56
CA PRO A 76 14.47 9.77 -10.48
C PRO A 76 13.35 10.73 -10.96
N HIS A 77 12.36 10.20 -11.68
CA HIS A 77 11.23 10.93 -12.23
C HIS A 77 9.95 10.63 -11.44
N ALA A 78 9.04 11.61 -11.35
CA ALA A 78 7.70 11.33 -10.85
C ALA A 78 6.96 10.38 -11.79
N GLY A 79 6.44 9.28 -11.24
CA GLY A 79 5.59 8.34 -11.95
C GLY A 79 5.75 6.87 -11.52
N GLY A 80 6.79 6.54 -10.75
CA GLY A 80 6.98 5.22 -10.14
C GLY A 80 7.01 4.10 -11.19
N GLU A 81 6.27 3.01 -10.93
CA GLU A 81 6.18 1.83 -11.82
C GLU A 81 5.87 2.17 -13.28
N TYR A 82 5.05 3.19 -13.55
CA TYR A 82 4.75 3.63 -14.91
C TYR A 82 6.02 4.04 -15.68
N VAL A 83 6.93 4.77 -15.02
CA VAL A 83 8.19 5.21 -15.64
C VAL A 83 9.05 4.00 -15.95
N TYR A 84 9.18 3.05 -15.02
CA TYR A 84 10.00 1.86 -15.22
C TYR A 84 9.48 1.01 -16.39
N LEU A 85 8.16 0.80 -16.48
CA LEU A 85 7.57 0.05 -17.59
C LEU A 85 7.70 0.80 -18.92
N ARG A 86 7.56 2.13 -18.91
CA ARG A 86 7.70 2.94 -20.12
C ARG A 86 9.13 2.90 -20.66
N GLU A 87 10.14 3.03 -19.79
CA GLU A 87 11.55 3.01 -20.20
C GLU A 87 12.01 1.59 -20.57
N GLY A 88 11.53 0.55 -19.86
CA GLY A 88 11.92 -0.84 -20.15
C GLY A 88 11.19 -1.49 -21.34
N TYR A 89 9.91 -1.16 -21.55
CA TYR A 89 9.04 -1.84 -22.51
C TYR A 89 8.39 -0.91 -23.55
N GLY A 90 8.76 0.37 -23.52
CA GLY A 90 8.29 1.37 -24.48
C GLY A 90 6.95 2.01 -24.11
N ARG A 91 6.60 3.02 -24.91
CA ARG A 91 5.50 3.95 -24.59
C ARG A 91 4.12 3.30 -24.54
N PHE A 92 3.87 2.28 -25.38
CA PHE A 92 2.57 1.60 -25.44
C PHE A 92 2.29 0.80 -24.17
N LEU A 93 3.24 -0.02 -23.71
CA LEU A 93 3.06 -0.84 -22.51
C LEU A 93 3.05 0.01 -21.24
N GLY A 94 3.88 1.05 -21.18
CA GLY A 94 3.76 2.06 -20.13
C GLY A 94 2.37 2.70 -20.10
N PHE A 95 1.85 3.16 -21.25
CA PHE A 95 0.50 3.72 -21.36
C PHE A 95 -0.58 2.74 -20.89
N LEU A 96 -0.55 1.50 -21.36
CA LEU A 96 -1.55 0.49 -21.00
C LEU A 96 -1.56 0.21 -19.50
N TYR A 97 -0.38 0.06 -18.89
CA TYR A 97 -0.25 -0.06 -17.44
C TYR A 97 -0.84 1.14 -16.71
N GLY A 98 -0.47 2.36 -17.12
CA GLY A 98 -1.01 3.59 -16.52
C GLY A 98 -2.53 3.69 -16.66
N TRP A 99 -3.07 3.35 -17.83
CA TRP A 99 -4.49 3.34 -18.13
C TRP A 99 -5.25 2.34 -17.25
N THR A 100 -4.79 1.09 -17.17
CA THR A 100 -5.40 0.05 -16.33
C THR A 100 -5.33 0.43 -14.85
N ARG A 101 -4.20 0.96 -14.39
CA ARG A 101 -4.04 1.38 -12.99
C ARG A 101 -4.95 2.55 -12.63
N PHE A 102 -5.10 3.52 -13.53
CA PHE A 102 -5.92 4.71 -13.30
C PHE A 102 -7.42 4.43 -13.37
N TRP A 103 -7.87 3.70 -14.39
CA TRP A 103 -9.32 3.48 -14.63
C TRP A 103 -9.90 2.29 -13.87
N ILE A 104 -9.09 1.24 -13.66
CA ILE A 104 -9.60 -0.04 -13.14
C ILE A 104 -9.03 -0.29 -11.76
N GLY A 105 -7.69 -0.33 -11.63
CA GLY A 105 -7.03 -0.78 -10.40
C GLY A 105 -7.32 0.11 -9.20
N THR A 106 -7.07 1.42 -9.33
CA THR A 106 -7.21 2.35 -8.21
C THR A 106 -8.68 2.55 -7.82
N PRO A 107 -9.61 2.86 -8.75
CA PRO A 107 -11.03 3.05 -8.40
C PRO A 107 -11.67 1.76 -7.88
N GLY A 108 -11.34 0.60 -8.47
CA GLY A 108 -11.84 -0.71 -8.02
C GLY A 108 -11.41 -1.04 -6.59
N SER A 109 -10.17 -0.73 -6.23
CA SER A 109 -9.67 -0.93 -4.86
C SER A 109 -10.39 -0.02 -3.86
N ILE A 110 -10.55 1.27 -4.19
CA ILE A 110 -11.29 2.23 -3.35
C ILE A 110 -12.74 1.78 -3.16
N ALA A 111 -13.41 1.34 -4.23
CA ALA A 111 -14.77 0.82 -4.16
C ALA A 111 -14.87 -0.42 -3.28
N ALA A 112 -13.94 -1.38 -3.40
CA ALA A 112 -13.91 -2.58 -2.57
C ALA A 112 -13.77 -2.24 -1.07
N TYR A 113 -12.86 -1.32 -0.71
CA TYR A 113 -12.72 -0.87 0.67
C TYR A 113 -13.97 -0.15 1.20
N ALA A 114 -14.57 0.70 0.38
CA ALA A 114 -15.77 1.45 0.75
C ALA A 114 -16.98 0.53 0.93
N VAL A 115 -17.17 -0.44 0.03
CA VAL A 115 -18.24 -1.45 0.15
C VAL A 115 -18.02 -2.32 1.37
N GLY A 116 -16.80 -2.81 1.61
CA GLY A 116 -16.49 -3.58 2.82
C GLY A 116 -16.80 -2.80 4.10
N THR A 117 -16.44 -1.51 4.13
CA THR A 117 -16.77 -0.60 5.24
C THR A 117 -18.28 -0.43 5.38
N ALA A 118 -19.00 -0.24 4.28
CA ALA A 118 -20.45 -0.08 4.27
C ALA A 118 -21.19 -1.35 4.73
N THR A 119 -20.65 -2.55 4.46
CA THR A 119 -21.19 -3.81 4.97
C THR A 119 -21.13 -3.87 6.49
N PHE A 120 -20.03 -3.41 7.11
CA PHE A 120 -19.91 -3.44 8.57
C PHE A 120 -20.69 -2.31 9.27
N LEU A 121 -20.78 -1.13 8.66
CA LEU A 121 -21.47 0.04 9.24
C LEU A 121 -22.97 0.09 8.91
N GLY A 122 -23.42 -0.63 7.89
CA GLY A 122 -24.81 -0.61 7.43
C GLY A 122 -25.81 -1.13 8.46
N ASP A 123 -25.37 -2.00 9.37
CA ASP A 123 -26.21 -2.52 10.47
C ASP A 123 -26.32 -1.53 11.65
N LEU A 124 -25.43 -0.53 11.70
CA LEU A 124 -25.34 0.45 12.79
C LEU A 124 -25.94 1.81 12.41
N LEU A 125 -26.14 2.07 11.11
CA LEU A 125 -26.59 3.35 10.59
C LEU A 125 -27.90 3.18 9.81
N PRO A 126 -28.73 4.23 9.74
CA PRO A 126 -29.95 4.22 8.93
C PRO A 126 -29.69 4.25 7.40
N ILE A 127 -28.41 4.28 7.00
CA ILE A 127 -27.95 4.21 5.62
C ILE A 127 -27.10 2.95 5.46
N SER A 128 -27.38 2.14 4.43
CA SER A 128 -26.68 0.88 4.19
C SER A 128 -26.40 0.69 2.70
N GLY A 129 -25.49 -0.22 2.36
CA GLY A 129 -25.14 -0.55 0.98
C GLY A 129 -24.47 0.59 0.21
N THR A 130 -24.81 0.74 -1.07
CA THR A 130 -24.13 1.65 -2.01
C THR A 130 -24.10 3.13 -1.57
N PRO A 131 -25.21 3.73 -1.06
CA PRO A 131 -25.18 5.12 -0.59
C PRO A 131 -24.17 5.38 0.54
N LEU A 132 -24.04 4.43 1.46
CA LEU A 132 -23.05 4.52 2.54
C LEU A 132 -21.62 4.42 1.99
N ALA A 133 -21.36 3.51 1.05
CA ALA A 133 -20.06 3.39 0.39
C ALA A 133 -19.65 4.69 -0.35
N ILE A 134 -20.58 5.31 -1.08
CA ILE A 134 -20.34 6.60 -1.75
C ILE A 134 -19.99 7.69 -0.73
N THR A 135 -20.74 7.74 0.38
CA THR A 135 -20.51 8.71 1.45
C THR A 135 -19.12 8.55 2.08
N VAL A 136 -18.70 7.30 2.34
CA VAL A 136 -17.35 6.98 2.84
C VAL A 136 -16.28 7.48 1.87
N ILE A 137 -16.42 7.19 0.56
CA ILE A 137 -15.46 7.64 -0.46
C ILE A 137 -15.37 9.18 -0.48
N ALA A 138 -16.52 9.87 -0.49
CA ALA A 138 -16.57 11.32 -0.51
C ALA A 138 -15.89 11.93 0.73
N MET A 139 -16.17 11.38 1.92
CA MET A 139 -15.56 11.82 3.18
C MET A 139 -14.04 11.66 3.16
N PHE A 140 -13.53 10.47 2.81
CA PHE A 140 -12.08 10.23 2.78
C PHE A 140 -11.40 11.07 1.68
N THR A 141 -12.05 11.27 0.55
CA THR A 141 -11.52 12.14 -0.52
C THR A 141 -11.41 13.59 -0.04
N ALA A 142 -12.45 14.12 0.60
CA ALA A 142 -12.43 15.48 1.16
C ALA A 142 -11.32 15.64 2.21
N LEU A 143 -11.18 14.68 3.13
CA LEU A 143 -10.11 14.69 4.15
C LEU A 143 -8.71 14.67 3.52
N ASN A 144 -8.50 13.84 2.48
CA ASN A 144 -7.23 13.78 1.78
C ASN A 144 -6.92 15.08 1.01
N CYS A 145 -7.92 15.72 0.39
CA CYS A 145 -7.75 16.99 -0.31
C CYS A 145 -7.43 18.16 0.65
N LEU A 146 -7.97 18.14 1.87
CA LEU A 146 -7.76 19.21 2.86
C LEU A 146 -6.45 19.06 3.63
N ASN A 147 -6.02 17.83 3.95
CA ASN A 147 -4.81 17.63 4.76
C ASN A 147 -4.12 16.28 4.48
N VAL A 148 -3.37 16.20 3.38
CA VAL A 148 -2.52 15.05 3.02
C VAL A 148 -1.58 14.63 4.16
N ARG A 149 -1.09 15.58 4.97
CA ARG A 149 -0.21 15.27 6.12
C ARG A 149 -0.96 14.55 7.23
N ALA A 150 -2.24 14.87 7.47
CA ALA A 150 -3.08 14.14 8.41
C ALA A 150 -3.31 12.69 7.96
N GLY A 151 -3.55 12.46 6.66
CA GLY A 151 -3.66 11.10 6.10
C GLY A 151 -2.38 10.29 6.31
N GLY A 152 -1.22 10.87 6.03
CA GLY A 152 0.08 10.25 6.29
C GLY A 152 0.33 9.93 7.76
N ASN A 153 -0.06 10.83 8.67
CA ASN A 153 0.09 10.62 10.11
C ASN A 153 -0.83 9.51 10.63
N VAL A 154 -2.11 9.48 10.22
CA VAL A 154 -3.06 8.41 10.57
C VAL A 154 -2.55 7.05 10.09
N GLN A 155 -2.06 6.98 8.84
CA GLN A 155 -1.46 5.77 8.29
C GLN A 155 -0.25 5.32 9.13
N THR A 156 0.60 6.26 9.55
CA THR A 156 1.80 5.97 10.35
C THR A 156 1.42 5.40 11.72
N VAL A 157 0.42 5.97 12.39
CA VAL A 157 -0.05 5.49 13.70
C VAL A 157 -0.67 4.10 13.58
N LEU A 158 -1.53 3.86 12.59
CA LEU A 158 -2.12 2.54 12.35
C LEU A 158 -1.06 1.49 12.03
N THR A 159 -0.01 1.88 11.31
CA THR A 159 1.13 1.01 11.01
C THR A 159 1.89 0.64 12.28
N ALA A 160 2.22 1.62 13.13
CA ALA A 160 2.90 1.38 14.39
C ALA A 160 2.10 0.42 15.28
N LEU A 161 0.78 0.63 15.38
CA LEU A 161 -0.11 -0.26 16.14
C LEU A 161 -0.09 -1.69 15.59
N LYS A 162 -0.14 -1.87 14.27
CA LYS A 162 -0.03 -3.21 13.65
C LYS A 162 1.29 -3.90 13.98
N VAL A 163 2.41 -3.17 13.93
CA VAL A 163 3.74 -3.71 14.27
C VAL A 163 3.77 -4.16 15.74
N VAL A 164 3.25 -3.33 16.65
CA VAL A 164 3.17 -3.66 18.09
C VAL A 164 2.35 -4.93 18.32
N LEU A 165 1.20 -5.07 17.66
CA LEU A 165 0.36 -6.27 17.77
C LEU A 165 1.10 -7.54 17.30
N ILE A 166 1.84 -7.46 16.19
CA ILE A 166 2.64 -8.59 15.68
C ILE A 166 3.74 -8.97 16.68
N LEU A 167 4.48 -7.99 17.19
CA LEU A 167 5.55 -8.23 18.17
C LEU A 167 4.98 -8.79 19.48
N GLY A 168 3.83 -8.28 19.93
CA GLY A 168 3.14 -8.78 21.12
C GLY A 168 2.68 -10.23 20.98
N LEU A 169 2.11 -10.61 19.82
CA LEU A 169 1.73 -11.99 19.52
C LEU A 169 2.93 -12.92 19.45
N ALA A 170 4.01 -12.50 18.78
CA ALA A 170 5.25 -13.28 18.71
C ALA A 170 5.87 -13.49 20.10
N GLY A 171 5.91 -12.45 20.93
CA GLY A 171 6.39 -12.52 22.31
C GLY A 171 5.52 -13.41 23.19
N GLY A 172 4.19 -13.28 23.09
CA GLY A 172 3.26 -14.13 23.83
C GLY A 172 3.36 -15.61 23.46
N ALA A 173 3.55 -15.92 22.17
CA ALA A 173 3.76 -17.29 21.70
C ALA A 173 5.07 -17.90 22.21
N LEU A 174 6.15 -17.12 22.27
CA LEU A 174 7.46 -17.57 22.79
C LEU A 174 7.48 -17.76 24.31
N LEU A 175 6.65 -17.02 25.06
CA LEU A 175 6.51 -17.18 26.52
C LEU A 175 5.59 -18.34 26.89
N ALA A 176 4.73 -18.78 25.96
CA ALA A 176 3.80 -19.89 26.15
C ALA A 176 4.37 -21.25 25.66
N SER A 177 5.54 -21.25 25.03
CA SER A 177 6.29 -22.44 24.57
C SER A 177 7.40 -22.82 25.54
#